data_AF-A0A226NGP5-F1
#
_entry.id   AF-A0A226NGP5-F1
#
_cell.length_a   1.000
_cell.length_b   1.000
_cell.length_c   1.000
_cell.angle_alpha   90.00
_cell.angle_beta   90.00
_cell.angle_gamma   90.00
#
_symmetry.space_group_name_H-M   'P 1'
#
loop_
_entity.id
_entity.type
_entity.pdbx_description
1 polymer ?
#
loop_
_entity_poly.entity_id
_entity_poly.type
_entity_poly.pdbx_seq_one_letter_code
_entity_poly.pdbx_strand_id
1 'polypeptide(L)'
;MHSGFCQQGKKTQEYISVPEVGLKSISEAPLTTTGCSCLPAVCRNSSYCAEVSIHLTVVQKTAARDIAYPQVLFTFTSGKIICPNLWEFTTNRTNMELQWYKDALPLEDDNEKFVFLKESSSLFFTSVLPSDSGYYTCKMAFPYEGVTYEITRTIELQTVEQEKRITPIIVYPTQKATSAALGSKMTLPCKVLAGPNNNIYTDVEWLANDTTIDVVYKHNRVMEGERQEITENGENFIEVPLIFESVEELDFYTDFKCLAQNRYGSQVLPTRVKQEAAGLPWYIATIPVALACVILLGICIQKRWKQRADKGYTIAKV
;
A
#
# COMPACT_ATOMS: atom_id res chain seq x y z
N MET A 1 -43.37 26.77 34.62
CA MET A 1 -42.83 25.40 34.64
C MET A 1 -43.57 24.59 33.59
N HIS A 2 -43.04 24.08 32.50
CA HIS A 2 -41.77 24.26 31.79
C HIS A 2 -42.14 24.21 30.30
N SER A 3 -41.82 25.28 29.57
CA SER A 3 -41.82 25.30 28.11
C SER A 3 -40.62 24.50 27.62
N GLY A 4 -40.86 23.33 27.00
CA GLY A 4 -39.83 22.51 26.38
C GLY A 4 -39.81 22.71 24.87
N PHE A 5 -38.83 23.46 24.38
CA PHE A 5 -38.51 23.54 22.96
C PHE A 5 -38.01 22.18 22.45
N CYS A 6 -38.62 21.63 21.40
CA CYS A 6 -38.02 20.53 20.65
C CYS A 6 -36.85 21.08 19.82
N GLN A 7 -35.63 20.67 20.18
CA GLN A 7 -34.43 20.94 19.40
C GLN A 7 -34.49 20.20 18.05
N GLN A 8 -34.14 20.91 16.98
CA GLN A 8 -33.80 20.31 15.69
C GLN A 8 -32.56 19.42 15.83
N GLY A 9 -32.78 18.11 15.81
CA GLY A 9 -31.73 17.10 15.77
C GLY A 9 -31.11 16.99 14.38
N LYS A 10 -29.77 16.95 14.36
CA LYS A 10 -28.89 16.75 13.20
C LYS A 10 -29.32 15.59 12.31
N LYS A 11 -29.08 15.74 11.00
CA LYS A 11 -29.06 14.66 10.00
C LYS A 11 -28.08 13.56 10.45
N THR A 12 -28.61 12.39 10.79
CA THR A 12 -27.84 11.17 10.95
C THR A 12 -28.50 10.11 10.08
N GLN A 13 -27.75 9.60 9.11
CA GLN A 13 -28.17 8.51 8.23
C GLN A 13 -27.89 7.21 9.00
N GLU A 14 -28.81 6.81 9.87
CA GLU A 14 -28.74 5.55 10.62
C GLU A 14 -29.64 4.50 9.94
N TYR A 15 -29.03 3.37 9.59
CA TYR A 15 -29.74 2.15 9.23
C TYR A 15 -30.39 1.57 10.48
N ILE A 16 -31.67 1.83 10.68
CA ILE A 16 -32.44 1.27 11.79
C ILE A 16 -33.05 -0.05 11.32
N SER A 17 -32.54 -1.16 11.85
CA SER A 17 -33.23 -2.45 11.86
C SER A 17 -34.38 -2.38 12.88
N VAL A 18 -35.61 -2.29 12.39
CA VAL A 18 -36.81 -2.26 13.23
C VAL A 18 -37.33 -3.70 13.43
N PRO A 19 -37.57 -4.16 14.67
CA PRO A 19 -38.20 -5.45 14.92
C PRO A 19 -39.69 -5.40 14.55
N GLU A 20 -40.24 -6.54 14.13
CA GLU A 20 -41.63 -6.74 13.71
C GLU A 20 -42.66 -5.99 14.58
N VAL A 21 -43.05 -4.82 14.12
CA VAL A 21 -44.27 -4.13 14.54
C VAL A 21 -45.00 -3.82 13.25
N GLY A 22 -46.27 -4.24 13.16
CA GLY A 22 -47.10 -4.13 11.96
C GLY A 22 -47.19 -2.70 11.42
N LEU A 23 -46.22 -2.32 10.59
CA LEU A 23 -46.23 -1.13 9.78
C LEU A 23 -47.15 -1.41 8.60
N LYS A 24 -48.22 -0.64 8.49
CA LYS A 24 -48.98 -0.54 7.24
C LYS A 24 -48.07 0.17 6.25
N SER A 25 -47.53 -0.56 5.27
CA SER A 25 -46.78 0.04 4.17
C SER A 25 -47.71 0.97 3.38
N ILE A 26 -47.23 2.16 3.06
CA ILE A 26 -47.94 3.07 2.15
C ILE A 26 -47.56 2.63 0.74
N SER A 27 -48.49 1.97 0.04
CA SER A 27 -48.30 1.54 -1.34
C SER A 27 -48.95 2.55 -2.28
N GLU A 28 -48.14 3.37 -2.96
CA GLU A 28 -48.59 4.22 -4.08
C GLU A 28 -48.07 3.64 -5.39
N ALA A 29 -48.98 3.23 -6.29
CA ALA A 29 -48.63 2.71 -7.61
C ALA A 29 -49.66 3.18 -8.66
N PRO A 30 -49.25 3.85 -9.75
CA PRO A 30 -47.94 4.46 -10.02
C PRO A 30 -47.78 5.85 -9.39
N LEU A 31 -46.55 6.18 -8.95
CA LEU A 31 -46.19 7.55 -8.55
C LEU A 31 -46.19 8.48 -9.76
N THR A 32 -46.87 9.63 -9.66
CA THR A 32 -46.89 10.66 -10.71
C THR A 32 -45.95 11.81 -10.36
N THR A 33 -45.39 12.49 -11.38
CA THR A 33 -44.39 13.57 -11.22
C THR A 33 -44.92 14.85 -10.56
N THR A 34 -46.15 14.85 -10.04
CA THR A 34 -46.88 16.04 -9.62
C THR A 34 -46.79 16.35 -8.12
N GLY A 35 -45.91 15.69 -7.34
CA GLY A 35 -45.73 16.03 -5.92
C GLY A 35 -44.41 15.59 -5.30
N CYS A 36 -43.74 16.50 -4.60
CA CYS A 36 -42.84 16.15 -3.50
C CYS A 36 -43.70 16.12 -2.23
N SER A 37 -43.75 14.98 -1.54
CA SER A 37 -44.64 14.76 -0.40
C SER A 37 -43.83 14.37 0.83
N CYS A 38 -44.05 15.07 1.94
CA CYS A 38 -43.56 14.65 3.25
C CYS A 38 -44.64 13.82 3.94
N LEU A 39 -44.42 12.51 4.10
CA LEU A 39 -45.37 11.60 4.74
C LEU A 39 -44.95 11.39 6.20
N PRO A 40 -45.75 11.84 7.20
CA PRO A 40 -45.48 11.55 8.60
C PRO A 40 -45.92 10.11 8.94
N ALA A 41 -45.01 9.34 9.53
CA ALA A 41 -45.26 8.04 10.12
C ALA A 41 -45.19 8.16 11.65
N VAL A 42 -46.20 7.66 12.37
CA VAL A 42 -46.29 7.76 13.82
C VAL A 42 -46.35 6.37 14.45
N CYS A 43 -45.40 6.06 15.31
CA CYS A 43 -45.38 4.84 16.13
C CYS A 43 -45.73 5.21 17.58
N ARG A 44 -46.74 4.54 18.15
CA ARG A 44 -47.20 4.82 19.52
C ARG A 44 -47.29 3.55 20.36
N ASN A 45 -46.74 3.61 21.56
CA ASN A 45 -46.87 2.62 22.63
C ASN A 45 -47.35 3.33 23.91
N SER A 46 -47.73 2.59 24.95
CA SER A 46 -48.26 3.10 26.23
C SER A 46 -47.33 4.09 26.94
N SER A 47 -46.01 4.03 26.67
CA SER A 47 -44.99 4.88 27.27
C SER A 47 -44.23 5.78 26.28
N TYR A 48 -44.40 5.63 24.97
CA TYR A 48 -43.67 6.42 23.97
C TYR A 48 -44.48 6.73 22.72
N CYS A 49 -44.21 7.87 22.09
CA CYS A 49 -44.69 8.23 20.77
C CYS A 49 -43.50 8.77 19.96
N ALA A 50 -43.26 8.18 18.80
CA ALA A 50 -42.22 8.60 17.88
C ALA A 50 -42.85 8.96 16.53
N GLU A 51 -42.50 10.12 16.00
CA GLU A 51 -42.90 10.60 14.68
C GLU A 51 -41.68 10.65 13.77
N VAL A 52 -41.82 10.12 12.56
CA VAL A 52 -40.78 10.12 11.52
C VAL A 52 -41.37 10.71 10.25
N SER A 53 -40.71 11.70 9.66
CA SER A 53 -41.11 12.27 8.37
C SER A 53 -40.29 11.66 7.24
N ILE A 54 -40.95 11.10 6.22
CA ILE A 54 -40.31 10.59 5.00
C ILE A 54 -40.45 11.64 3.91
N HIS A 55 -39.34 12.06 3.31
CA HIS A 55 -39.32 12.98 2.18
C HIS A 55 -39.29 12.19 0.86
N LEU A 56 -40.39 12.24 0.10
CA LEU A 56 -40.50 11.58 -1.20
C LEU A 56 -40.32 12.59 -2.33
N THR A 57 -39.37 12.30 -3.23
CA THR A 57 -39.15 13.06 -4.46
C THR A 57 -39.41 12.14 -5.64
N VAL A 58 -40.39 12.49 -6.48
CA VAL A 58 -40.65 11.76 -7.73
C VAL A 58 -39.89 12.42 -8.87
N VAL A 59 -39.01 11.66 -9.51
CA VAL A 59 -38.21 12.13 -10.65
C VAL A 59 -38.75 11.58 -11.97
N GLN A 60 -38.54 12.31 -13.06
CA GLN A 60 -38.83 11.81 -14.40
C GLN A 60 -37.86 10.67 -14.75
N LYS A 61 -38.31 9.75 -15.61
CA LYS A 61 -37.49 8.62 -16.09
C LYS A 61 -36.19 9.08 -16.79
N THR A 62 -36.18 10.26 -17.39
CA THR A 62 -35.00 10.86 -18.02
C THR A 62 -33.89 11.21 -17.03
N ALA A 63 -34.24 11.47 -15.77
CA ALA A 63 -33.30 11.78 -14.68
C ALA A 63 -32.85 10.52 -13.90
N ALA A 64 -33.09 9.31 -14.42
CA ALA A 64 -32.76 8.07 -13.72
C ALA A 64 -31.27 7.90 -13.41
N ARG A 65 -30.38 8.53 -14.21
CA ARG A 65 -28.94 8.53 -13.97
C ARG A 65 -28.55 9.38 -12.76
N ASP A 66 -29.28 10.46 -12.49
CA ASP A 66 -29.00 11.38 -11.38
C ASP A 66 -29.29 10.74 -10.00
N ILE A 67 -30.07 9.66 -10.00
CA ILE A 67 -30.43 8.88 -8.80
C ILE A 67 -29.93 7.44 -8.87
N ALA A 68 -28.89 7.18 -9.68
CA ALA A 68 -28.31 5.85 -9.82
C ALA A 68 -27.65 5.36 -8.52
N TYR A 69 -27.67 4.05 -8.31
CA TYR A 69 -27.04 3.41 -7.15
C TYR A 69 -25.57 3.11 -7.48
N PRO A 70 -24.59 3.70 -6.78
CA PRO A 70 -23.18 3.45 -7.05
C PRO A 70 -22.78 2.06 -6.57
N GLN A 71 -22.08 1.32 -7.42
CA GLN A 71 -21.47 0.02 -7.09
C GLN A 71 -20.07 -0.07 -7.67
N VAL A 72 -19.19 -0.79 -6.98
CA VAL A 72 -17.78 -0.91 -7.36
C VAL A 72 -17.41 -2.37 -7.57
N LEU A 73 -16.73 -2.67 -8.67
CA LEU A 73 -16.08 -3.96 -8.91
C LEU A 73 -14.60 -3.76 -9.26
N PHE A 74 -13.77 -4.75 -8.91
CA PHE A 74 -12.36 -4.71 -9.23
C PHE A 74 -12.08 -5.34 -10.60
N THR A 75 -11.31 -4.67 -11.45
CA THR A 75 -10.95 -5.17 -12.77
C THR A 75 -10.15 -6.48 -12.67
N PHE A 76 -10.31 -7.36 -13.66
CA PHE A 76 -9.69 -8.69 -13.77
C PHE A 76 -10.07 -9.66 -12.65
N THR A 77 -11.13 -9.36 -11.91
CA THR A 77 -11.71 -10.25 -10.90
C THR A 77 -13.13 -10.63 -11.30
N SER A 78 -13.64 -11.73 -10.72
CA SER A 78 -15.06 -12.04 -10.77
C SER A 78 -15.81 -11.25 -9.71
N GLY A 79 -17.04 -10.87 -10.00
CA GLY A 79 -17.81 -9.99 -9.13
C GLY A 79 -19.29 -10.00 -9.47
N LYS A 80 -20.11 -9.31 -8.67
CA LYS A 80 -21.53 -9.16 -8.97
C LYS A 80 -22.03 -7.78 -8.58
N ILE A 81 -22.93 -7.25 -9.40
CA ILE A 81 -23.76 -6.09 -9.04
C ILE A 81 -25.14 -6.57 -8.61
N ILE A 82 -25.77 -5.83 -7.70
CA ILE A 82 -27.04 -6.20 -7.09
C ILE A 82 -28.10 -5.18 -7.49
N CYS A 83 -29.27 -5.63 -7.95
CA CYS A 83 -30.42 -4.77 -8.17
C CYS A 83 -30.99 -4.33 -6.81
N PRO A 84 -30.93 -3.02 -6.49
CA PRO A 84 -31.18 -2.52 -5.14
C PRO A 84 -32.68 -2.39 -4.83
N ASN A 85 -33.01 -2.41 -3.54
CA ASN A 85 -34.34 -2.07 -3.01
C ASN A 85 -35.51 -2.83 -3.68
N LEU A 86 -35.38 -4.15 -3.77
CA LEU A 86 -36.42 -5.04 -4.29
C LEU A 86 -37.18 -5.83 -3.20
N TRP A 87 -36.71 -5.77 -1.95
CA TRP A 87 -37.20 -6.63 -0.87
C TRP A 87 -38.71 -6.52 -0.60
N GLU A 88 -39.28 -5.32 -0.71
CA GLU A 88 -40.72 -5.05 -0.49
C GLU A 88 -41.62 -5.68 -1.57
N PHE A 89 -41.06 -5.94 -2.75
CA PHE A 89 -41.77 -6.46 -3.92
C PHE A 89 -41.60 -7.98 -4.08
N THR A 90 -40.70 -8.58 -3.30
CA THR A 90 -40.31 -10.00 -3.41
C THR A 90 -40.69 -10.75 -2.13
N THR A 91 -41.96 -10.71 -1.74
CA THR A 91 -42.46 -11.27 -0.46
C THR A 91 -42.33 -12.79 -0.35
N ASN A 92 -42.30 -13.53 -1.46
CA ASN A 92 -42.15 -14.99 -1.46
C ASN A 92 -40.90 -15.51 -2.21
N ARG A 93 -40.06 -14.63 -2.77
CA ARG A 93 -38.90 -14.93 -3.66
C ARG A 93 -39.17 -15.86 -4.86
N THR A 94 -40.38 -16.38 -4.99
CA THR A 94 -40.83 -17.19 -6.11
C THR A 94 -41.17 -16.27 -7.28
N ASN A 95 -40.56 -16.53 -8.44
CA ASN A 95 -40.68 -15.76 -9.69
C ASN A 95 -40.04 -14.35 -9.69
N MET A 96 -38.85 -14.22 -9.12
CA MET A 96 -38.01 -13.05 -9.37
C MET A 96 -37.28 -13.20 -10.71
N GLU A 97 -37.86 -12.65 -11.78
CA GLU A 97 -37.25 -12.58 -13.11
C GLU A 97 -36.79 -11.15 -13.39
N LEU A 98 -35.47 -10.95 -13.39
CA LEU A 98 -34.85 -9.66 -13.70
C LEU A 98 -34.33 -9.64 -15.12
N GLN A 99 -34.64 -8.55 -15.81
CA GLN A 99 -34.04 -8.22 -17.10
C GLN A 99 -32.96 -7.15 -16.88
N TRP A 100 -31.75 -7.44 -17.35
CA TRP A 100 -30.60 -6.54 -17.21
C TRP A 100 -30.27 -5.85 -18.53
N TYR A 101 -29.86 -4.59 -18.43
CA TYR A 101 -29.49 -3.76 -19.56
C TYR A 101 -28.20 -3.01 -19.24
N LYS A 102 -27.35 -2.81 -20.24
CA LYS A 102 -26.21 -1.87 -20.19
C LYS A 102 -26.43 -0.84 -21.29
N ASP A 103 -26.40 0.44 -20.93
CA ASP A 103 -26.59 1.55 -21.89
C ASP A 103 -27.84 1.39 -22.79
N ALA A 104 -28.94 0.93 -22.17
CA ALA A 104 -30.23 0.63 -22.81
C ALA A 104 -30.27 -0.59 -23.76
N LEU A 105 -29.17 -1.33 -23.91
CA LEU A 105 -29.15 -2.60 -24.64
C LEU A 105 -29.38 -3.77 -23.67
N PRO A 106 -30.25 -4.75 -24.01
CA PRO A 106 -30.46 -5.92 -23.17
C PRO A 106 -29.17 -6.73 -23.10
N LEU A 107 -28.86 -7.23 -21.90
CA LEU A 107 -27.78 -8.18 -21.70
C LEU A 107 -28.34 -9.59 -21.89
N GLU A 108 -27.59 -10.43 -22.61
CA GLU A 108 -27.92 -11.84 -22.78
C GLU A 108 -27.13 -12.68 -21.77
N ASP A 109 -27.76 -13.75 -21.28
CA ASP A 109 -27.09 -14.76 -20.45
C ASP A 109 -26.22 -15.63 -21.36
N ASP A 110 -25.04 -15.11 -21.71
CA ASP A 110 -24.07 -15.81 -22.54
C ASP A 110 -23.29 -16.88 -21.75
N ASN A 111 -23.43 -16.90 -20.41
CA ASN A 111 -22.71 -17.75 -19.47
C ASN A 111 -21.17 -17.71 -19.64
N GLU A 112 -20.66 -16.71 -20.37
CA GLU A 112 -19.25 -16.48 -20.63
C GLU A 112 -18.79 -15.21 -19.92
N LYS A 113 -19.50 -14.10 -20.11
CA LYS A 113 -19.21 -12.81 -19.49
C LYS A 113 -20.21 -12.48 -18.39
N PHE A 114 -21.50 -12.65 -18.67
CA PHE A 114 -22.59 -12.34 -17.76
C PHE A 114 -23.33 -13.61 -17.38
N VAL A 115 -23.52 -13.82 -16.08
CA VAL A 115 -24.29 -14.96 -15.56
C VAL A 115 -25.49 -14.45 -14.77
N PHE A 116 -26.68 -14.86 -15.19
CA PHE A 116 -27.94 -14.50 -14.55
C PHE A 116 -28.30 -15.58 -13.53
N LEU A 117 -28.13 -15.27 -12.24
CA LEU A 117 -28.52 -16.21 -11.20
C LEU A 117 -30.04 -16.19 -11.04
N LYS A 118 -30.69 -17.30 -11.38
CA LYS A 118 -32.13 -17.50 -11.15
C LYS A 118 -32.47 -17.25 -9.67
N GLU A 119 -33.62 -16.60 -9.43
CA GLU A 119 -34.09 -16.25 -8.09
C GLU A 119 -33.12 -15.34 -7.30
N SER A 120 -32.20 -14.68 -8.00
CA SER A 120 -31.27 -13.70 -7.43
C SER A 120 -31.52 -12.32 -8.01
N SER A 121 -31.29 -11.30 -7.19
CA SER A 121 -31.26 -9.92 -7.64
C SER A 121 -29.90 -9.51 -8.24
N SER A 122 -29.02 -10.46 -8.57
CA SER A 122 -27.62 -10.18 -8.90
C SER A 122 -27.29 -10.50 -10.35
N LEU A 123 -26.49 -9.64 -10.98
CA LEU A 123 -25.81 -9.90 -12.24
C LEU A 123 -24.34 -10.22 -11.93
N PHE A 124 -23.89 -11.42 -12.30
CA PHE A 124 -22.53 -11.87 -12.06
C PHE A 124 -21.65 -11.65 -13.29
N PHE A 125 -20.43 -11.21 -13.04
CA PHE A 125 -19.36 -10.99 -14.01
C PHE A 125 -18.29 -12.06 -13.79
N THR A 126 -17.99 -12.84 -14.82
CA THR A 126 -16.91 -13.85 -14.75
C THR A 126 -15.53 -13.19 -14.68
N SER A 127 -15.34 -12.11 -15.43
CA SER A 127 -14.14 -11.27 -15.41
C SER A 127 -14.52 -9.83 -15.74
N VAL A 128 -14.24 -8.91 -14.81
CA VAL A 128 -14.58 -7.49 -14.96
C VAL A 128 -13.50 -6.77 -15.76
N LEU A 129 -13.86 -6.08 -16.83
CA LEU A 129 -12.93 -5.25 -17.60
C LEU A 129 -13.11 -3.75 -17.27
N PRO A 130 -12.09 -2.89 -17.49
CA PRO A 130 -12.26 -1.45 -17.32
C PRO A 130 -13.44 -0.88 -18.14
N SER A 131 -13.66 -1.43 -19.34
CA SER A 131 -14.76 -1.08 -20.25
C SER A 131 -16.15 -1.52 -19.76
N ASP A 132 -16.23 -2.30 -18.69
CA ASP A 132 -17.50 -2.66 -18.06
C ASP A 132 -18.05 -1.57 -17.15
N SER A 133 -17.26 -0.52 -16.87
CA SER A 133 -17.81 0.67 -16.22
C SER A 133 -18.96 1.28 -17.03
N GLY A 134 -19.92 1.89 -16.33
CA GLY A 134 -21.07 2.54 -16.96
C GLY A 134 -22.39 2.28 -16.23
N TYR A 135 -23.49 2.55 -16.92
CA TYR A 135 -24.82 2.48 -16.34
C TYR A 135 -25.52 1.16 -16.68
N TYR A 136 -25.88 0.44 -15.63
CA TYR A 136 -26.67 -0.78 -15.71
C TYR A 136 -28.09 -0.49 -15.28
N THR A 137 -29.06 -1.15 -15.89
CA THR A 137 -30.47 -1.03 -15.50
C THR A 137 -31.03 -2.43 -15.31
N CYS A 138 -31.66 -2.67 -14.17
CA CYS A 138 -32.43 -3.89 -13.92
C CYS A 138 -33.92 -3.55 -13.89
N LYS A 139 -34.71 -4.40 -14.55
CA LYS A 139 -36.16 -4.29 -14.63
C LYS A 139 -36.81 -5.54 -14.11
N MET A 140 -37.89 -5.37 -13.36
CA MET A 140 -38.69 -6.45 -12.80
C MET A 140 -40.17 -6.19 -13.07
N ALA A 141 -40.88 -7.21 -13.53
CA ALA A 141 -42.33 -7.16 -13.59
C ALA A 141 -42.92 -7.35 -12.17
N PHE A 142 -43.86 -6.48 -11.80
CA PHE A 142 -44.55 -6.51 -10.52
C PHE A 142 -46.06 -6.54 -10.74
N PRO A 143 -46.69 -7.73 -10.73
CA PRO A 143 -48.13 -7.85 -10.84
C PRO A 143 -48.81 -7.42 -9.53
N TYR A 144 -49.68 -6.42 -9.60
CA TYR A 144 -50.43 -5.88 -8.47
C TYR A 144 -51.85 -5.50 -8.90
N GLU A 145 -52.85 -6.02 -8.18
CA GLU A 145 -54.29 -5.76 -8.45
C GLU A 145 -54.68 -6.02 -9.93
N GLY A 146 -54.15 -7.09 -10.53
CA GLY A 146 -54.43 -7.48 -11.91
C GLY A 146 -53.71 -6.67 -13.00
N VAL A 147 -52.90 -5.69 -12.61
CA VAL A 147 -52.07 -4.88 -13.52
C VAL A 147 -50.59 -5.22 -13.29
N THR A 148 -49.83 -5.40 -14.37
CA THR A 148 -48.38 -5.61 -14.27
C THR A 148 -47.64 -4.28 -14.37
N TYR A 149 -47.02 -3.87 -13.26
CA TYR A 149 -46.14 -2.71 -13.20
C TYR A 149 -44.69 -3.10 -13.52
N GLU A 150 -43.87 -2.13 -13.94
CA GLU A 150 -42.44 -2.32 -14.19
C GLU A 150 -41.64 -1.57 -13.13
N ILE A 151 -40.88 -2.31 -12.31
CA ILE A 151 -39.92 -1.74 -11.36
C ILE A 151 -38.57 -1.63 -12.06
N THR A 152 -38.05 -0.41 -12.18
CA THR A 152 -36.76 -0.13 -12.82
C THR A 152 -35.78 0.46 -11.80
N ARG A 153 -34.56 -0.08 -11.74
CA ARG A 153 -33.45 0.51 -10.96
C ARG A 153 -32.23 0.72 -11.84
N THR A 154 -31.56 1.85 -11.65
CA THR A 154 -30.34 2.20 -12.38
C THR A 154 -29.14 2.13 -11.44
N ILE A 155 -28.09 1.46 -11.88
CA ILE A 155 -26.85 1.25 -11.14
C ILE A 155 -25.74 1.95 -11.93
N GLU A 156 -24.91 2.70 -11.22
CA GLU A 156 -23.66 3.22 -11.77
C GLU A 156 -22.54 2.28 -11.33
N LEU A 157 -22.01 1.51 -12.28
CA LEU A 157 -20.89 0.61 -12.03
C LEU A 157 -19.57 1.35 -12.28
N GLN A 158 -18.77 1.47 -11.22
CA GLN A 158 -17.40 1.92 -11.29
C GLN A 158 -16.46 0.72 -11.25
N THR A 159 -15.56 0.64 -12.22
CA THR A 159 -14.52 -0.39 -12.24
C THR A 159 -13.23 0.21 -11.74
N VAL A 160 -12.61 -0.45 -10.76
CA VAL A 160 -11.40 0.03 -10.09
C VAL A 160 -10.30 -1.01 -10.26
N GLU A 161 -9.08 -0.59 -10.55
CA GLU A 161 -7.96 -1.52 -10.58
C GLU A 161 -7.73 -2.14 -9.20
N GLN A 162 -7.57 -3.46 -9.17
CA GLN A 162 -7.25 -4.13 -7.92
C GLN A 162 -5.87 -3.67 -7.44
N GLU A 163 -5.81 -3.22 -6.19
CA GLU A 163 -4.54 -2.80 -5.62
C GLU A 163 -3.56 -3.99 -5.57
N LYS A 164 -2.41 -3.81 -6.22
CA LYS A 164 -1.36 -4.83 -6.25
C LYS A 164 -0.80 -4.99 -4.84
N ARG A 165 -1.00 -6.16 -4.25
CA ARG A 165 -0.42 -6.51 -2.95
C ARG A 165 1.05 -6.83 -3.10
N ILE A 166 1.91 -5.82 -2.93
CA ILE A 166 3.36 -5.96 -3.06
C ILE A 166 4.00 -5.73 -1.69
N THR A 167 4.75 -6.72 -1.22
CA THR A 167 5.63 -6.58 -0.05
C THR A 167 6.82 -5.72 -0.41
N PRO A 168 7.32 -4.86 0.49
CA PRO A 168 8.42 -3.96 0.16
C PRO A 168 9.69 -4.77 -0.11
N ILE A 169 10.46 -4.36 -1.11
CA ILE A 169 11.71 -5.04 -1.49
C ILE A 169 12.91 -4.13 -1.28
N ILE A 170 13.79 -4.47 -0.35
CA ILE A 170 15.06 -3.77 -0.13
C ILE A 170 16.02 -4.12 -1.28
N VAL A 171 16.34 -3.12 -2.10
CA VAL A 171 17.22 -3.25 -3.28
C VAL A 171 18.65 -2.79 -2.98
N TYR A 172 18.85 -1.94 -1.97
CA TYR A 172 20.17 -1.55 -1.45
C TYR A 172 20.18 -1.57 0.09
N PRO A 173 21.33 -1.91 0.72
CA PRO A 173 22.64 -2.18 0.10
C PRO A 173 22.74 -3.54 -0.61
N THR A 174 23.41 -3.60 -1.76
CA THR A 174 23.60 -4.86 -2.52
C THR A 174 24.60 -5.80 -1.86
N GLN A 175 25.53 -5.26 -1.07
CA GLN A 175 26.55 -6.01 -0.35
C GLN A 175 26.19 -6.10 1.13
N LYS A 176 26.38 -7.28 1.72
CA LYS A 176 26.14 -7.50 3.15
C LYS A 176 27.12 -6.76 4.06
N ALA A 177 28.23 -6.26 3.52
CA ALA A 177 29.23 -5.55 4.29
C ALA A 177 29.84 -4.38 3.52
N THR A 178 30.08 -3.27 4.23
CA THR A 178 30.67 -2.04 3.71
C THR A 178 31.88 -1.67 4.55
N SER A 179 33.00 -1.32 3.92
CA SER A 179 34.23 -0.92 4.61
C SER A 179 34.20 0.57 4.97
N ALA A 180 34.69 0.91 6.17
CA ALA A 180 34.77 2.27 6.67
C ALA A 180 36.08 2.49 7.44
N ALA A 181 36.68 3.67 7.29
CA ALA A 181 37.83 4.09 8.09
C ALA A 181 37.37 4.64 9.45
N LEU A 182 38.15 4.40 10.50
CA LEU A 182 37.86 4.92 11.83
C LEU A 182 37.96 6.46 11.83
N GLY A 183 36.98 7.13 12.42
CA GLY A 183 36.86 8.59 12.43
C GLY A 183 36.34 9.21 11.13
N SER A 184 36.04 8.40 10.10
CA SER A 184 35.49 8.92 8.84
C SER A 184 33.99 9.20 8.94
N LYS A 185 33.51 10.12 8.10
CA LYS A 185 32.09 10.32 7.83
C LYS A 185 31.64 9.29 6.79
N MET A 186 30.56 8.57 7.05
CA MET A 186 30.04 7.54 6.15
C MET A 186 28.52 7.61 6.06
N THR A 187 27.95 7.15 4.94
CA THR A 187 26.50 7.03 4.76
C THR A 187 26.17 5.69 4.13
N LEU A 188 25.24 4.96 4.75
CA LEU A 188 24.70 3.71 4.23
C LEU A 188 23.30 3.95 3.65
N PRO A 189 23.12 3.84 2.33
CA PRO A 189 21.79 3.98 1.73
C PRO A 189 20.97 2.71 2.00
N CYS A 190 19.72 2.87 2.42
CA CYS A 190 18.71 1.82 2.29
C CYS A 190 17.67 2.24 1.27
N LYS A 191 17.71 1.62 0.08
CA LYS A 191 16.74 1.89 -1.00
C LYS A 191 15.78 0.72 -1.10
N VAL A 192 14.49 1.03 -1.10
CA VAL A 192 13.38 0.08 -0.99
C VAL A 192 12.39 0.32 -2.12
N LEU A 193 12.06 -0.72 -2.87
CA LEU A 193 10.94 -0.73 -3.81
C LEU A 193 9.63 -0.91 -3.03
N ALA A 194 8.81 0.14 -2.95
CA ALA A 194 7.56 0.15 -2.17
C ALA A 194 6.37 -0.44 -2.93
N GLY A 195 6.44 -0.43 -4.27
CA GLY A 195 5.35 -0.81 -5.18
C GLY A 195 4.43 0.36 -5.56
N PRO A 196 3.56 0.19 -6.58
CA PRO A 196 2.66 1.25 -7.05
C PRO A 196 1.68 1.67 -5.95
N ASN A 197 1.49 2.99 -5.76
CA ASN A 197 0.55 3.59 -4.79
C ASN A 197 0.76 3.23 -3.31
N ASN A 198 1.91 2.65 -2.95
CA ASN A 198 2.15 2.13 -1.61
C ASN A 198 3.33 2.79 -0.88
N ASN A 199 3.86 3.90 -1.42
CA ASN A 199 4.92 4.70 -0.79
C ASN A 199 4.46 5.25 0.57
N ILE A 200 3.24 5.80 0.66
CA ILE A 200 2.69 6.40 1.89
C ILE A 200 2.52 5.37 3.02
N TYR A 201 2.25 4.10 2.68
CA TYR A 201 1.99 3.03 3.64
C TYR A 201 3.20 2.10 3.86
N THR A 202 4.35 2.45 3.29
CA THR A 202 5.60 1.71 3.51
C THR A 202 6.50 2.51 4.43
N ASP A 203 6.79 1.91 5.57
CA ASP A 203 7.73 2.40 6.56
C ASP A 203 9.12 1.81 6.30
N VAL A 204 10.15 2.63 6.45
CA VAL A 204 11.54 2.25 6.25
C VAL A 204 12.36 2.86 7.38
N GLU A 205 12.99 2.00 8.17
CA GLU A 205 13.78 2.38 9.34
C GLU A 205 15.07 1.57 9.45
N TRP A 206 16.02 2.12 10.21
CA TRP A 206 17.26 1.48 10.61
C TRP A 206 17.17 1.02 12.06
N LEU A 207 17.69 -0.18 12.29
CA LEU A 207 17.84 -0.75 13.62
C LEU A 207 19.33 -0.97 13.90
N ALA A 208 19.75 -0.68 15.13
CA ALA A 208 21.02 -1.09 15.69
C ALA A 208 20.75 -2.09 16.83
N ASN A 209 21.25 -3.32 16.70
CA ASN A 209 21.00 -4.41 17.66
C ASN A 209 19.50 -4.61 17.98
N ASP A 210 18.66 -4.59 16.94
CA ASP A 210 17.20 -4.73 17.04
C ASP A 210 16.49 -3.61 17.81
N THR A 211 17.14 -2.46 17.95
CA THR A 211 16.57 -1.23 18.56
C THR A 211 16.74 -0.03 17.63
N THR A 212 15.85 0.95 17.72
CA THR A 212 15.87 2.14 16.86
C THR A 212 17.12 2.99 17.09
N ILE A 213 17.61 3.65 16.03
CA ILE A 213 18.87 4.41 16.06
C ILE A 213 18.87 5.52 17.11
N ASP A 214 17.76 6.24 17.25
CA ASP A 214 17.59 7.34 18.20
C ASP A 214 17.76 6.92 19.67
N VAL A 215 17.39 5.67 20.00
CA VAL A 215 17.53 5.10 21.34
C VAL A 215 18.97 4.71 21.63
N VAL A 216 19.66 4.10 20.66
CA VAL A 216 21.05 3.63 20.80
C VAL A 216 22.05 4.79 20.74
N TYR A 217 21.86 5.72 19.81
CA TYR A 217 22.78 6.81 19.49
C TYR A 217 22.25 8.18 19.91
N LYS A 218 22.00 8.37 21.21
CA LYS A 218 21.40 9.60 21.79
C LYS A 218 22.10 10.93 21.49
N HIS A 219 23.38 10.88 21.10
CA HIS A 219 24.17 12.07 20.76
C HIS A 219 24.23 12.36 19.26
N ASN A 220 23.36 11.72 18.46
CA ASN A 220 23.23 12.03 17.03
C ASN A 220 24.54 11.85 16.23
N ARG A 221 25.46 11.01 16.71
CA ARG A 221 26.67 10.61 15.97
C ARG A 221 26.32 9.71 14.78
N VAL A 222 25.34 8.83 14.98
CA VAL A 222 24.73 8.00 13.95
C VAL A 222 23.25 8.35 13.91
N MET A 223 22.72 8.67 12.74
CA MET A 223 21.34 9.13 12.57
C MET A 223 20.75 8.63 11.27
N GLU A 224 19.44 8.48 11.23
CA GLU A 224 18.70 8.38 9.98
C GLU A 224 18.65 9.74 9.28
N GLY A 225 18.90 9.75 7.99
CA GLY A 225 18.72 10.91 7.15
C GLY A 225 17.26 11.10 6.74
N GLU A 226 17.02 12.13 5.93
CA GLU A 226 15.68 12.41 5.42
C GLU A 226 15.17 11.30 4.51
N ARG A 227 13.89 10.94 4.68
CA ARG A 227 13.18 9.99 3.83
C ARG A 227 12.96 10.59 2.44
N GLN A 228 13.56 9.97 1.43
CA GLN A 228 13.45 10.39 0.04
C GLN A 228 12.52 9.47 -0.73
N GLU A 229 11.57 10.04 -1.47
CA GLU A 229 10.72 9.30 -2.41
C GLU A 229 11.22 9.54 -3.84
N ILE A 230 11.54 8.45 -4.53
CA ILE A 230 12.17 8.48 -5.84
C ILE A 230 11.32 7.67 -6.82
N THR A 231 10.92 8.26 -7.94
CA THR A 231 10.24 7.53 -9.02
C THR A 231 11.22 7.29 -10.17
N GLU A 232 11.58 6.03 -10.40
CA GLU A 232 12.49 5.60 -11.48
C GLU A 232 11.77 4.57 -12.35
N ASN A 233 11.74 4.78 -13.68
CA ASN A 233 11.12 3.85 -14.64
C ASN A 233 9.65 3.46 -14.34
N GLY A 234 8.88 4.34 -13.69
CA GLY A 234 7.49 4.08 -13.32
C GLY A 234 7.32 3.26 -12.04
N GLU A 235 8.41 2.95 -11.33
CA GLU A 235 8.41 2.33 -10.01
C GLU A 235 8.73 3.35 -8.92
N ASN A 236 8.11 3.19 -7.75
CA ASN A 236 8.31 4.06 -6.60
C ASN A 236 9.27 3.43 -5.59
N PHE A 237 10.34 4.15 -5.30
CA PHE A 237 11.36 3.81 -4.33
C PHE A 237 11.31 4.76 -3.14
N ILE A 238 11.67 4.24 -1.98
CA ILE A 238 11.91 4.99 -0.76
C ILE A 238 13.38 4.78 -0.41
N GLU A 239 14.10 5.86 -0.12
CA GLU A 239 15.47 5.81 0.37
C GLU A 239 15.58 6.49 1.73
N VAL A 240 16.10 5.76 2.71
CA VAL A 240 16.41 6.26 4.06
C VAL A 240 17.87 5.95 4.35
N PRO A 241 18.77 6.94 4.30
CA PRO A 241 20.20 6.70 4.54
C PRO A 241 20.52 6.71 6.04
N LEU A 242 21.43 5.84 6.49
CA LEU A 242 22.04 5.89 7.82
C LEU A 242 23.35 6.66 7.76
N ILE A 243 23.42 7.79 8.44
CA ILE A 243 24.52 8.76 8.39
C ILE A 243 25.36 8.62 9.66
N PHE A 244 26.65 8.37 9.48
CA PHE A 244 27.67 8.36 10.52
C PHE A 244 28.49 9.65 10.42
N GLU A 245 28.42 10.52 11.42
CA GLU A 245 29.26 11.73 11.47
C GLU A 245 30.74 11.36 11.68
N SER A 246 30.98 10.36 12.54
CA SER A 246 32.28 9.76 12.79
C SER A 246 32.10 8.29 13.14
N VAL A 247 32.75 7.39 12.38
CA VAL A 247 32.73 5.94 12.62
C VAL A 247 33.66 5.59 13.80
N GLU A 248 33.15 4.83 14.77
CA GLU A 248 33.87 4.36 15.94
C GLU A 248 34.04 2.84 15.93
N GLU A 249 34.97 2.33 16.75
CA GLU A 249 35.25 0.89 16.84
C GLU A 249 34.01 0.06 17.19
N LEU A 250 33.12 0.58 18.05
CA LEU A 250 31.86 -0.06 18.43
C LEU A 250 30.93 -0.31 17.22
N ASP A 251 30.97 0.56 16.21
CA ASP A 251 30.09 0.45 15.04
C ASP A 251 30.44 -0.79 14.19
N PHE A 252 31.68 -1.27 14.24
CA PHE A 252 32.10 -2.51 13.56
C PHE A 252 31.53 -3.79 14.20
N TYR A 253 31.06 -3.69 15.45
CA TYR A 253 30.45 -4.77 16.22
C TYR A 253 28.94 -4.62 16.36
N THR A 254 28.37 -3.52 15.85
CA THR A 254 26.94 -3.24 15.91
C THR A 254 26.23 -3.89 14.72
N ASP A 255 25.12 -4.58 15.00
CA ASP A 255 24.29 -5.22 13.98
C ASP A 255 23.28 -4.21 13.43
N PHE A 256 23.67 -3.51 12.36
CA PHE A 256 22.79 -2.58 11.66
C PHE A 256 21.87 -3.33 10.70
N LYS A 257 20.57 -3.04 10.73
CA LYS A 257 19.57 -3.63 9.84
C LYS A 257 18.73 -2.53 9.23
N CYS A 258 18.52 -2.58 7.92
CA CYS A 258 17.42 -1.83 7.32
C CYS A 258 16.16 -2.70 7.37
N LEU A 259 15.09 -2.14 7.89
CA LEU A 259 13.77 -2.74 7.97
C LEU A 259 12.83 -1.96 7.06
N ALA A 260 12.14 -2.67 6.18
CA ALA A 260 11.07 -2.11 5.37
C ALA A 260 9.77 -2.88 5.64
N GLN A 261 8.68 -2.18 5.93
CA GLN A 261 7.41 -2.81 6.30
C GLN A 261 6.22 -2.06 5.72
N ASN A 262 5.23 -2.82 5.26
CA ASN A 262 3.90 -2.30 4.92
C ASN A 262 2.82 -3.30 5.39
N ARG A 263 1.55 -3.00 5.09
CA ARG A 263 0.40 -3.85 5.48
C ARG A 263 0.40 -5.27 4.88
N TYR A 264 1.23 -5.52 3.87
CA TYR A 264 1.30 -6.81 3.17
C TYR A 264 2.49 -7.66 3.62
N GLY A 265 3.51 -7.07 4.23
CA GLY A 265 4.67 -7.79 4.75
C GLY A 265 5.82 -6.89 5.13
N SER A 266 6.94 -7.54 5.48
CA SER A 266 8.15 -6.88 5.92
C SER A 266 9.38 -7.59 5.33
N GLN A 267 10.43 -6.83 5.07
CA GLN A 267 11.74 -7.34 4.73
C GLN A 267 12.79 -6.68 5.63
N VAL A 268 13.79 -7.46 6.02
CA VAL A 268 14.93 -6.99 6.83
C VAL A 268 16.22 -7.33 6.11
N LEU A 269 17.12 -6.36 6.02
CA LEU A 269 18.44 -6.53 5.43
C LEU A 269 19.55 -6.13 6.42
N PRO A 270 20.27 -7.11 6.99
CA PRO A 270 21.43 -6.85 7.82
C PRO A 270 22.59 -6.28 7.00
N THR A 271 23.25 -5.25 7.54
CA THR A 271 24.35 -4.51 6.94
C THR A 271 25.52 -4.40 7.92
N ARG A 272 26.67 -4.99 7.58
CA ARG A 272 27.83 -5.01 8.47
C ARG A 272 28.86 -3.95 8.08
N VAL A 273 29.19 -3.05 9.00
CA VAL A 273 30.31 -2.13 8.80
C VAL A 273 31.61 -2.84 9.16
N LYS A 274 32.59 -2.84 8.26
CA LYS A 274 33.92 -3.43 8.49
C LYS A 274 34.97 -2.34 8.54
N GLN A 275 35.97 -2.52 9.38
CA GLN A 275 37.12 -1.62 9.40
C GLN A 275 37.89 -1.77 8.08
N GLU A 276 38.18 -0.65 7.44
CA GLU A 276 39.08 -0.61 6.29
C GLU A 276 40.48 -1.06 6.74
N ALA A 277 41.05 -2.04 6.05
CA ALA A 277 42.38 -2.54 6.39
C ALA A 277 43.38 -1.41 6.18
N ALA A 278 44.05 -0.98 7.26
CA ALA A 278 45.16 -0.04 7.16
C ALA A 278 46.19 -0.63 6.19
N GLY A 279 46.36 0.01 5.02
CA GLY A 279 47.32 -0.43 4.03
C GLY A 279 48.69 -0.60 4.69
N LEU A 280 49.34 -1.75 4.44
CA LEU A 280 50.67 -2.05 4.95
C LEU A 280 51.58 -0.83 4.72
N PRO A 281 52.16 -0.24 5.77
CA PRO A 281 52.89 1.00 5.62
C PRO A 281 54.05 0.82 4.65
N TRP A 282 54.14 1.70 3.66
CA TRP A 282 55.18 1.68 2.62
C TRP A 282 56.61 1.57 3.18
N TYR A 283 56.87 2.07 4.39
CA TYR A 283 58.16 1.95 5.07
C TYR A 283 58.56 0.49 5.37
N ILE A 284 57.61 -0.44 5.56
CA ILE A 284 57.90 -1.87 5.77
C ILE A 284 58.55 -2.48 4.52
N ALA A 285 58.19 -2.02 3.32
CA ALA A 285 58.85 -2.44 2.08
C ALA A 285 60.27 -1.86 1.91
N THR A 286 60.60 -0.76 2.60
CA THR A 286 61.94 -0.12 2.50
C THR A 286 63.00 -0.80 3.37
N ILE A 287 62.60 -1.49 4.45
CA ILE A 287 63.50 -2.14 5.40
C ILE A 287 64.35 -3.27 4.75
N PRO A 288 63.77 -4.21 3.98
CA PRO A 288 64.55 -5.27 3.32
C PRO A 288 65.53 -4.71 2.28
N VAL A 289 65.15 -3.66 1.57
CA VAL A 289 65.99 -3.01 0.55
C VAL A 289 67.20 -2.34 1.19
N ALA A 290 66.99 -1.58 2.27
CA ALA A 290 68.06 -0.95 3.01
C ALA A 290 69.04 -1.98 3.59
N LEU A 291 68.53 -3.08 4.17
CA LEU A 291 69.35 -4.18 4.68
C LEU A 291 70.18 -4.84 3.58
N ALA A 292 69.60 -5.09 2.40
CA ALA A 292 70.33 -5.63 1.25
C ALA A 292 71.47 -4.69 0.81
N CYS A 293 71.22 -3.38 0.76
CA CYS A 293 72.25 -2.39 0.44
C CYS A 293 73.40 -2.39 1.45
N VAL A 294 73.12 -2.46 2.75
CA VAL A 294 74.15 -2.51 3.81
C VAL A 294 74.99 -3.79 3.70
N ILE A 295 74.36 -4.93 3.46
CA ILE A 295 75.07 -6.21 3.27
C ILE A 295 75.99 -6.15 2.05
N LEU A 296 75.50 -5.62 0.92
CA LEU A 296 76.31 -5.45 -0.29
C LEU A 296 77.50 -4.50 -0.06
N LEU A 297 77.29 -3.38 0.62
CA LEU A 297 78.37 -2.44 0.99
C LEU A 297 79.40 -3.12 1.90
N GLY A 298 78.96 -3.91 2.89
CA GLY A 298 79.84 -4.70 3.76
C GLY A 298 80.70 -5.70 2.99
N ILE A 299 80.11 -6.43 2.04
CA ILE A 299 80.82 -7.37 1.16
C ILE A 299 81.84 -6.63 0.27
N CYS A 300 81.47 -5.47 -0.29
CA CYS A 300 82.38 -4.65 -1.10
C CYS A 300 83.58 -4.15 -0.28
N ILE A 301 83.35 -3.69 0.96
CA ILE A 301 84.42 -3.23 1.86
C ILE A 301 85.33 -4.41 2.23
N GLN A 302 84.77 -5.57 2.59
CA GLN A 302 85.56 -6.77 2.88
C GLN A 302 86.41 -7.23 1.68
N LYS A 303 85.85 -7.25 0.46
CA LYS A 303 86.61 -7.57 -0.76
C LYS A 303 87.75 -6.57 -0.99
N ARG A 304 87.51 -5.27 -0.81
CA ARG A 304 88.54 -4.23 -0.93
C ARG A 304 89.65 -4.36 0.12
N TRP A 305 89.31 -4.74 1.34
CA TRP A 305 90.29 -5.02 2.40
C TRP A 305 91.11 -6.27 2.10
N LYS A 306 90.48 -7.35 1.62
CA LYS A 306 91.19 -8.58 1.21
C LYS A 306 92.18 -8.33 0.07
N GLN A 307 91.81 -7.53 -0.93
CA GLN A 307 92.73 -7.14 -2.02
C GLN A 307 93.87 -6.21 -1.57
N ARG A 308 93.68 -5.41 -0.51
CA ARG A 308 94.78 -4.62 0.10
C ARG A 308 95.75 -5.50 0.88
N ALA A 309 95.28 -6.54 1.55
CA ALA A 309 96.14 -7.49 2.26
C ALA A 309 96.97 -8.35 1.30
N ASP A 310 96.41 -8.75 0.16
CA ASP A 310 97.09 -9.57 -0.85
C ASP A 310 98.19 -8.80 -1.61
N LYS A 311 98.05 -7.47 -1.76
CA LYS A 311 99.12 -6.59 -2.30
C LYS A 311 100.25 -6.28 -1.31
N GLY A 312 100.13 -6.69 -0.04
CA GLY A 312 101.15 -6.46 1.00
C GLY A 312 102.23 -7.53 1.11
N TYR A 313 102.08 -8.67 0.42
CA TYR A 313 103.04 -9.79 0.40
C TYR A 313 103.61 -10.02 -1.00
N THR A 314 104.23 -9.00 -1.60
CA THR A 314 105.24 -9.19 -2.65
C THR A 314 106.58 -8.70 -2.12
N ILE A 315 107.28 -9.60 -1.41
CA ILE A 315 108.69 -9.43 -1.04
C ILE A 315 109.52 -9.40 -2.33
N ALA A 316 110.27 -8.32 -2.52
CA ALA A 316 111.30 -8.19 -3.53
C ALA A 316 112.37 -9.27 -3.32
N LYS A 317 112.73 -9.97 -4.40
CA LYS A 317 113.84 -10.92 -4.44
C LYS A 317 114.83 -10.43 -5.48
N VAL A 318 115.84 -9.67 -5.04
CA VAL A 318 117.25 -9.66 -5.48
C VAL A 318 118.06 -9.06 -4.34
#